data_AF-A0A0F9CSR8-F1
#
_entry.id   AF-A0A0F9CSR8-F1
#
_cell.length_a   1.000
_cell.length_b   1.000
_cell.length_c   1.000
_cell.angle_alpha   90.00
_cell.angle_beta   90.00
_cell.angle_gamma   90.00
#
_symmetry.space_group_name_H-M   'P 1'
#
loop_
_entity.id
_entity.type
_entity.pdbx_description
1 polymer ?
#
loop_
_entity_poly.entity_id
_entity_poly.type
_entity_poly.pdbx_seq_one_letter_code
_entity_poly.pdbx_strand_id
1 'polypeptide(L)'
;MKKENGKQKCKERVWNRWKHFRCSRYAVKDEYCKQHHPDEVEKRRKISAKGFQRELDNSPWRKLEKANVKIKELEEEIGILKSQLVICSYDPKRHHLYIEDRKRQIKGGVVE
;
A
#
# COMPACT_ATOMS: atom_id res chain seq x y z
N MET A 1 -52.96 -14.27 26.12
CA MET A 1 -51.64 -14.66 25.57
C MET A 1 -50.71 -13.45 25.61
N LYS A 2 -49.71 -13.45 26.50
CA LYS A 2 -48.71 -12.38 26.56
C LYS A 2 -47.83 -12.48 25.31
N LYS A 3 -47.84 -11.46 24.44
CA LYS A 3 -46.82 -11.32 23.39
C LYS A 3 -45.50 -11.04 24.11
N GLU A 4 -44.69 -12.08 24.30
CA GLU A 4 -43.29 -11.89 24.64
C GLU A 4 -42.65 -11.14 23.48
N ASN A 5 -42.47 -9.83 23.64
CA ASN A 5 -41.59 -9.05 22.78
C ASN A 5 -40.15 -9.50 23.06
N GLY A 6 -39.83 -10.73 22.63
CA GLY A 6 -38.52 -11.36 22.76
C GLY A 6 -37.55 -10.60 21.89
N LYS A 7 -36.91 -9.56 22.44
CA LYS A 7 -35.82 -8.87 21.76
C LYS A 7 -34.70 -9.88 21.53
N GLN A 8 -34.55 -10.32 20.29
CA GLN A 8 -33.52 -11.27 19.89
C GLN A 8 -32.13 -10.72 20.27
N LYS A 9 -31.26 -11.57 20.80
CA LYS A 9 -29.87 -11.20 21.11
C LYS A 9 -29.01 -11.25 19.85
N CYS A 10 -28.03 -10.36 19.78
CA CYS A 10 -27.01 -10.34 18.74
C CYS A 10 -26.38 -11.74 18.56
N LYS A 11 -26.24 -12.22 17.33
CA LYS A 11 -25.62 -13.53 17.02
C LYS A 11 -24.09 -13.55 17.17
N GLU A 12 -23.44 -12.39 17.10
CA GLU A 12 -21.98 -12.30 17.20
C GLU A 12 -21.40 -12.88 18.49
N ARG A 13 -20.28 -13.59 18.38
CA ARG A 13 -19.47 -14.03 19.52
C ARG A 13 -18.29 -13.07 19.69
N VAL A 14 -18.16 -12.52 20.89
CA VAL A 14 -17.07 -11.61 21.27
C VAL A 14 -16.05 -12.33 22.14
N TRP A 15 -14.79 -11.93 22.04
CA TRP A 15 -13.66 -12.49 22.80
C TRP A 15 -13.36 -11.61 24.02
N ASN A 16 -13.29 -12.19 25.23
CA ASN A 16 -12.85 -11.47 26.45
C ASN A 16 -11.46 -11.90 26.95
N ARG A 17 -10.55 -12.31 26.06
CA ARG A 17 -9.21 -12.88 26.38
C ARG A 17 -9.20 -14.32 26.89
N TRP A 18 -10.30 -14.84 27.45
CA TRP A 18 -10.35 -16.19 28.01
C TRP A 18 -11.32 -17.12 27.29
N LYS A 19 -12.46 -16.59 26.83
CA LYS A 19 -13.46 -17.35 26.08
C LYS A 19 -14.24 -16.49 25.10
N HIS A 20 -14.83 -17.16 24.11
CA HIS A 20 -15.83 -16.55 23.24
C HIS A 20 -17.20 -16.62 23.91
N PHE A 21 -17.93 -15.51 23.94
CA PHE A 21 -19.28 -15.45 24.48
C PHE A 21 -20.18 -14.68 23.52
N ARG A 22 -21.47 -15.01 23.52
CA ARG A 22 -22.44 -14.31 22.68
C ARG A 22 -22.58 -12.87 23.15
N CYS A 23 -22.61 -11.93 22.21
CA CYS A 23 -22.80 -10.52 22.52
C CYS A 23 -24.12 -10.32 23.31
N SER A 24 -24.03 -9.63 24.44
CA SER A 24 -25.16 -9.39 25.33
C SER A 24 -26.17 -8.35 24.80
N ARG A 25 -25.80 -7.61 23.75
CA ARG A 25 -26.63 -6.56 23.14
C ARG A 25 -27.78 -7.17 22.33
N TYR A 26 -28.88 -6.43 22.23
CA TYR A 26 -30.01 -6.81 21.39
C TYR A 26 -29.67 -6.63 19.91
N ALA A 27 -30.20 -7.53 19.08
CA ALA A 27 -30.18 -7.41 17.64
C ALA A 27 -31.04 -6.21 17.22
N VAL A 28 -30.51 -5.42 16.29
CA VAL A 28 -31.17 -4.23 15.74
C VAL A 28 -31.49 -4.44 14.26
N LYS A 29 -30.66 -5.23 13.56
CA LYS A 29 -30.83 -5.57 12.14
C LYS A 29 -30.16 -6.91 11.87
N ASP A 30 -30.79 -7.76 11.06
CA ASP A 30 -30.24 -9.05 10.60
C ASP A 30 -29.68 -9.93 11.72
N GLU A 31 -30.33 -9.92 12.90
CA GLU A 31 -29.90 -10.68 14.07
C GLU A 31 -28.57 -10.20 14.71
N TYR A 32 -28.01 -9.08 14.28
CA TYR A 32 -26.82 -8.43 14.82
C TYR A 32 -27.15 -7.10 15.52
N CYS A 33 -26.33 -6.73 16.51
CA CYS A 33 -26.39 -5.38 17.08
C CYS A 33 -25.67 -4.37 16.20
N LYS A 34 -25.93 -3.07 16.37
CA LYS A 34 -25.29 -1.98 15.62
C LYS A 34 -23.75 -2.08 15.55
N GLN A 35 -23.11 -2.61 16.59
CA GLN A 35 -21.66 -2.75 16.62
C GLN A 35 -21.17 -3.95 15.80
N HIS A 36 -21.89 -5.06 15.78
CA HIS A 36 -21.43 -6.31 15.14
C HIS A 36 -22.10 -6.58 13.80
N HIS A 37 -22.95 -5.66 13.33
CA HIS A 37 -23.53 -5.78 12.00
C HIS A 37 -22.42 -5.83 10.93
N PRO A 38 -22.47 -6.77 9.98
CA PRO A 38 -21.45 -6.92 8.94
C PRO A 38 -21.12 -5.61 8.21
N ASP A 39 -22.17 -4.85 7.79
CA ASP A 39 -22.00 -3.54 7.15
C ASP A 39 -21.16 -2.56 7.98
N GLU A 40 -21.40 -2.50 9.30
CA GLU A 40 -20.72 -1.57 10.20
C GLU A 40 -19.30 -2.03 10.52
N VAL A 41 -19.08 -3.34 10.62
CA VAL A 41 -17.74 -3.93 10.76
C VAL A 41 -16.91 -3.62 9.53
N GLU A 42 -17.47 -3.81 8.33
CA GLU A 42 -16.80 -3.55 7.05
C GLU A 42 -16.45 -2.07 6.88
N LYS A 43 -17.37 -1.16 7.23
CA LYS A 43 -17.10 0.28 7.24
C LYS A 43 -15.93 0.63 8.16
N ARG A 44 -15.90 0.11 9.39
CA ARG A 44 -14.80 0.36 10.33
C ARG A 44 -13.47 -0.22 9.85
N ARG A 45 -13.49 -1.41 9.24
CA ARG A 45 -12.30 -2.01 8.61
C ARG A 45 -11.73 -1.10 7.53
N LYS A 46 -12.58 -0.57 6.64
CA LYS A 46 -12.16 0.38 5.59
C LYS A 46 -11.56 1.67 6.16
N ILE A 47 -12.16 2.24 7.21
CA ILE A 47 -11.63 3.44 7.88
C ILE A 47 -10.27 3.15 8.51
N SER A 48 -10.15 2.04 9.25
CA SER A 48 -8.91 1.62 9.89
C SER A 48 -7.80 1.34 8.86
N ALA A 49 -8.12 0.66 7.76
CA ALA A 49 -7.18 0.39 6.68
C ALA A 49 -6.65 1.69 6.05
N LYS A 50 -7.51 2.69 5.82
CA LYS A 50 -7.08 4.01 5.33
C LYS A 50 -6.15 4.72 6.32
N GLY A 51 -6.46 4.67 7.61
CA GLY A 51 -5.62 5.23 8.68
C GLY A 51 -4.25 4.57 8.72
N PHE A 52 -4.22 3.23 8.74
CA PHE A 52 -3.00 2.44 8.75
C PHE A 52 -2.13 2.69 7.51
N GLN A 53 -2.74 2.74 6.32
CA GLN A 53 -2.02 3.04 5.09
C GLN A 53 -1.37 4.43 5.14
N ARG A 54 -2.08 5.44 5.67
CA ARG A 54 -1.53 6.79 5.88
C ARG A 54 -0.36 6.79 6.87
N GLU A 55 -0.42 6.00 7.94
CA GLU A 55 0.69 5.86 8.88
C GLU A 55 1.90 5.20 8.22
N LEU A 56 1.70 4.12 7.46
CA LEU A 56 2.76 3.47 6.69
C LEU A 56 3.41 4.42 5.69
N ASP A 57 2.62 5.21 4.95
CA ASP A 57 3.12 6.18 3.97
C ASP A 57 3.91 7.32 4.63
N ASN A 58 3.62 7.63 5.89
CA ASN A 58 4.35 8.63 6.65
C ASN A 58 5.50 8.06 7.49
N SER A 59 5.62 6.72 7.56
CA SER A 59 6.63 6.06 8.36
C SER A 59 8.05 6.44 7.90
N PRO A 60 8.99 6.65 8.83
CA PRO A 60 10.39 6.94 8.48
C PRO A 60 10.99 5.88 7.56
N TRP A 61 10.66 4.61 7.80
CA TRP A 61 11.14 3.49 7.00
C TRP A 61 10.69 3.57 5.54
N ARG A 62 9.41 3.84 5.28
CA ARG A 62 8.90 3.95 3.89
C ARG A 62 9.41 5.20 3.18
N LYS A 63 9.66 6.29 3.90
CA LYS A 63 10.34 7.48 3.36
C LYS A 63 11.78 7.18 2.99
N LEU A 64 12.50 6.45 3.84
CA LEU A 64 13.88 6.03 3.60
C LEU A 64 13.98 5.10 2.38
N GLU A 65 13.07 4.12 2.27
CA GLU A 65 12.98 3.23 1.11
C GLU A 65 12.80 4.02 -0.19
N LYS A 66 11.85 4.95 -0.24
CA LYS A 66 11.65 5.84 -1.40
C LYS A 66 12.88 6.67 -1.73
N ALA A 67 13.55 7.22 -0.71
CA ALA A 67 14.77 7.99 -0.90
C ALA A 67 15.90 7.13 -1.49
N ASN A 68 16.09 5.90 -0.99
CA ASN A 68 17.10 4.98 -1.46
C ASN A 68 16.87 4.56 -2.92
N VAL A 69 15.61 4.28 -3.30
CA VAL A 69 15.25 4.00 -4.69
C VAL A 69 15.63 5.21 -5.57
N LYS A 70 15.29 6.43 -5.13
CA LYS A 70 15.60 7.62 -5.93
C LYS A 70 17.10 7.90 -6.04
N ILE A 71 17.86 7.65 -4.97
CA ILE A 71 19.33 7.76 -4.99
C ILE A 71 19.90 6.81 -6.03
N LYS A 72 19.46 5.54 -6.04
CA LYS A 72 19.92 4.54 -7.01
C LYS A 72 19.66 4.95 -8.47
N GLU A 73 18.45 5.46 -8.76
CA GLU A 73 18.11 5.99 -10.09
C GLU A 73 19.04 7.14 -10.49
N LEU A 74 19.28 8.09 -9.58
CA LEU A 74 20.14 9.24 -9.85
C LEU A 74 21.61 8.84 -10.04
N GLU A 75 22.11 7.88 -9.28
CA GLU A 75 23.47 7.34 -9.42
C GLU A 75 23.67 6.71 -10.80
N GLU A 76 22.67 5.98 -11.29
CA GLU A 76 22.68 5.38 -12.62
C GLU A 76 22.67 6.45 -13.73
N GLU A 77 21.80 7.47 -13.62
CA GLU A 77 21.77 8.61 -14.54
C GLU A 77 23.11 9.36 -14.58
N ILE A 78 23.72 9.62 -13.42
CA ILE A 78 25.06 10.24 -13.33
C ILE A 78 26.11 9.37 -14.02
N GLY A 79 26.07 8.05 -13.84
CA GLY A 79 26.97 7.12 -14.52
C GLY A 79 26.85 7.18 -16.04
N ILE A 80 25.62 7.25 -16.55
CA ILE A 80 25.33 7.41 -17.98
C ILE A 80 25.89 8.74 -18.50
N LEU A 81 25.61 9.85 -17.81
CA LEU A 81 26.07 11.18 -18.21
C LEU A 81 27.60 11.28 -18.20
N LYS A 82 28.27 10.71 -17.19
CA LYS A 82 29.74 10.63 -17.15
C LYS A 82 30.29 9.85 -18.33
N SER A 83 29.68 8.72 -18.67
CA SER A 83 30.09 7.92 -19.83
C SER A 83 29.94 8.71 -21.14
N GLN A 84 28.83 9.43 -21.31
CA GLN A 84 28.61 10.29 -22.48
C GLN A 84 29.66 11.39 -22.56
N LEU A 85 29.95 12.08 -21.46
CA LEU A 85 30.94 13.15 -21.42
C LEU A 85 32.33 12.68 -21.86
N VAL A 86 32.75 11.49 -21.41
CA VAL A 86 34.03 10.87 -21.82
C VAL A 86 34.05 10.58 -23.32
N ILE A 87 32.93 10.15 -23.90
CA ILE A 87 32.85 9.88 -25.34
C ILE A 87 32.82 11.20 -26.13
N CYS A 88 32.09 12.22 -25.66
CA CYS A 88 32.09 13.54 -26.29
C CYS A 88 33.47 14.17 -26.34
N SER A 89 34.25 14.02 -25.25
CA SER A 89 35.58 14.60 -25.15
C SER A 89 36.61 13.85 -25.99
N TYR A 90 36.37 12.58 -26.30
CA TYR A 90 37.25 11.73 -27.11
C TYR A 90 36.97 11.81 -28.62
N ASP A 91 35.71 11.82 -29.07
CA ASP A 91 35.34 12.02 -30.48
C ASP A 91 33.94 12.69 -30.63
N PRO A 92 33.90 14.03 -30.75
CA PRO A 92 32.65 14.80 -30.83
C PRO A 92 31.78 14.42 -32.03
N LYS A 93 32.37 13.93 -33.14
CA LYS A 93 31.64 13.63 -34.38
C LYS A 93 30.82 12.35 -34.27
N ARG A 94 31.26 11.39 -33.44
CA ARG A 94 30.57 10.10 -33.23
C ARG A 94 29.62 10.07 -32.02
N HIS A 95 29.59 11.14 -31.22
CA HIS A 95 28.78 11.21 -30.01
C HIS A 95 27.27 10.99 -30.24
N HIS A 96 26.71 11.54 -31.32
CA HIS A 96 25.28 11.42 -31.62
C HIS A 96 24.85 9.96 -31.87
N LEU A 97 25.68 9.16 -32.55
CA LEU A 97 25.42 7.74 -32.83
C LEU A 97 25.38 6.90 -31.54
N TYR A 98 26.27 7.21 -30.59
CA TYR A 98 26.30 6.51 -29.29
C TYR A 98 25.04 6.78 -28.45
N ILE A 99 24.56 8.03 -28.43
CA ILE A 99 23.34 8.39 -27.69
C ILE A 99 22.11 7.65 -28.25
N GLU A 100 22.00 7.53 -29.58
CA GLU A 100 20.86 6.85 -30.21
C GLU A 100 20.85 5.34 -29.96
N ASP A 101 22.02 4.70 -29.92
CA ASP A 101 22.13 3.26 -29.68
C ASP A 101 21.83 2.91 -28.22
N ARG A 102 22.31 3.74 -27.28
CA ARG A 102 22.02 3.57 -25.84
C ARG A 102 20.56 3.85 -25.47
N LYS A 103 19.92 4.85 -26.10
CA LYS A 103 18.48 5.10 -25.94
C LYS A 103 17.65 3.90 -26.41
N ARG A 104 18.13 3.15 -27.42
CA ARG A 104 17.53 1.89 -27.86
C ARG A 104 17.72 0.76 -26.84
N GLN A 105 18.90 0.61 -26.25
CA GLN A 105 19.16 -0.41 -25.21
C GLN A 105 18.28 -0.19 -23.96
N ILE A 106 18.15 1.05 -23.49
CA ILE A 106 17.29 1.40 -22.35
C ILE A 106 15.80 1.15 -22.65
N LYS A 107 15.32 1.47 -23.87
CA LYS A 107 13.94 1.18 -24.29
C LYS A 107 13.68 -0.30 -24.55
N GLY A 108 14.72 -1.07 -24.89
CA GLY A 108 14.64 -2.49 -25.20
C GLY A 108 14.70 -3.42 -23.98
N GLY A 109 14.95 -2.88 -22.78
CA GLY A 109 15.03 -3.68 -21.56
C GLY A 109 16.23 -4.63 -21.50
N VAL A 110 17.25 -4.42 -22.33
CA VAL A 110 18.50 -5.20 -22.29
C VAL A 110 19.48 -4.42 -21.42
N VAL A 111 19.45 -4.72 -20.13
CA VAL A 111 20.54 -4.42 -19.20
C VAL A 111 21.06 -5.78 -18.74
N GLU A 112 22.18 -6.21 -19.33
CA GLU A 112 23.05 -7.21 -18.69
C GLU A 112 23.95 -6.51 -17.67
#